data_AF-A0A1B0FIF6-F1
#
_entry.id   AF-A0A1B0FIF6-F1
#
_cell.length_a   1.000
_cell.length_b   1.000
_cell.length_c   1.000
_cell.angle_alpha   90.00
_cell.angle_beta   90.00
_cell.angle_gamma   90.00
#
_symmetry.space_group_name_H-M   'P 1'
#
loop_
_entity.id
_entity.type
_entity.pdbx_description
1 polymer ?
#
loop_
_entity_poly.entity_id
_entity_poly.type
_entity_poly.pdbx_seq_one_letter_code
_entity_poly.pdbx_strand_id
1 'polypeptide(L)'
;MNTMKQMTNRQKKRDRCDLVHRDGRLCAPSANYFENRAQLAYGFWALPKLMKELGSDKSEEQWRAINSLAEHISNPLHGQRAINVYEIVRSRDSMMYTASSILDMITKDNDDVYYLHEHYRALNSLTDIYSRDVCAPSYPPSLWRHLARFLELMPHQAMDRGFFMILRKRINGRLYNYHIHDMKCFALLLRCPEGLTQLLNCDGIKELYLILSDKTRILSTYENVVFALMNGLFGRKILWRCAELTNLPDFIVKLAKDYTNINMQLWCFQCLRELGAIPCVKRYIIDSFYEDLKNIKCVADANEKQRAELLYWLSREVYHISNLRLHEREKIDENCS
;
A
#
# COMPACT_ATOMS: atom_id res chain seq x y z
N MET A 1 23.65 -55.07 -16.15
CA MET A 1 22.88 -55.97 -15.25
C MET A 1 22.28 -55.32 -13.99
N ASN A 2 22.73 -54.13 -13.54
CA ASN A 2 22.24 -53.49 -12.30
C ASN A 2 20.99 -52.60 -12.43
N THR A 3 20.70 -52.05 -13.62
CA THR A 3 19.56 -51.15 -13.86
C THR A 3 18.21 -51.87 -13.91
N MET A 4 18.17 -53.09 -14.47
CA MET A 4 16.96 -53.92 -14.46
C MET A 4 16.55 -54.30 -13.03
N LYS A 5 17.49 -54.77 -12.19
CA LYS A 5 17.20 -55.08 -10.77
C LYS A 5 16.68 -53.87 -9.98
N GLN A 6 17.18 -52.67 -10.27
CA GLN A 6 16.69 -51.43 -9.65
C GLN A 6 15.27 -51.08 -10.10
N MET A 7 14.94 -51.23 -11.38
CA MET A 7 13.57 -51.03 -11.88
C MET A 7 12.59 -52.04 -11.29
N THR A 8 12.96 -53.33 -11.23
CA THR A 8 12.10 -54.36 -10.64
C THR A 8 11.86 -54.12 -9.15
N ASN A 9 12.85 -53.62 -8.41
CA ASN A 9 12.68 -53.25 -7.00
C ASN A 9 11.79 -52.02 -6.79
N ARG A 10 11.81 -51.05 -7.72
CA ARG A 10 10.91 -49.89 -7.71
C ARG A 10 9.47 -50.29 -8.04
N GLN A 11 9.26 -51.19 -8.99
CA GLN A 11 7.96 -51.76 -9.31
C GLN A 11 7.39 -52.58 -8.14
N LYS A 12 8.18 -53.45 -7.51
CA LYS A 12 7.75 -54.18 -6.29
C LYS A 12 7.35 -53.28 -5.12
N LYS A 13 7.92 -52.07 -5.02
CA LYS A 13 7.49 -51.06 -4.02
C LYS A 13 6.15 -50.41 -4.38
N ARG A 14 5.83 -50.26 -5.67
CA ARG A 14 4.53 -49.77 -6.15
C ARG A 14 3.44 -50.84 -6.02
N ASP A 15 3.74 -52.09 -6.37
CA ASP A 15 2.80 -53.21 -6.26
C ASP A 15 2.41 -53.50 -4.79
N ARG A 16 3.19 -53.02 -3.81
CA ARG A 16 2.77 -53.04 -2.38
C ARG A 16 1.55 -52.18 -2.09
N CYS A 17 1.29 -51.12 -2.87
CA CYS A 17 0.04 -50.38 -2.77
C CYS A 17 -1.14 -51.19 -3.31
N ASP A 18 -0.94 -52.00 -4.36
CA ASP A 18 -2.00 -52.85 -4.92
C ASP A 18 -2.36 -54.02 -3.99
N LEU A 19 -1.40 -54.49 -3.17
CA LEU A 19 -1.66 -55.51 -2.14
C LEU A 19 -2.57 -55.01 -1.01
N VAL A 20 -2.66 -53.69 -0.77
CA VAL A 20 -3.61 -53.11 0.21
C VAL A 20 -5.06 -53.36 -0.20
N HIS A 21 -5.33 -53.47 -1.51
CA HIS A 21 -6.66 -53.82 -2.02
C HIS A 21 -7.03 -55.31 -1.86
N ARG A 22 -6.05 -56.21 -1.64
CA ARG A 22 -6.31 -57.66 -1.48
C ARG A 22 -6.53 -58.10 -0.03
N ASP A 23 -5.97 -57.39 0.94
CA ASP A 23 -6.02 -57.79 2.36
C ASP A 23 -7.21 -57.20 3.14
N GLY A 24 -8.21 -56.62 2.47
CA GLY A 24 -9.43 -56.10 3.10
C GLY A 24 -9.20 -54.95 4.09
N ARG A 25 -8.01 -54.35 4.14
CA ARG A 25 -7.76 -53.15 4.94
C ARG A 25 -8.41 -51.95 4.24
N LEU A 26 -9.24 -51.22 4.99
CA LEU A 26 -9.79 -49.95 4.56
C LEU A 26 -8.64 -49.04 4.12
N CYS A 27 -8.61 -48.69 2.83
CA CYS A 27 -7.77 -47.61 2.36
C CYS A 27 -8.12 -46.36 3.18
N ALA A 28 -7.11 -45.54 3.52
CA ALA A 28 -7.39 -44.19 4.01
C ALA A 28 -8.40 -43.53 3.04
N PRO A 29 -9.38 -42.77 3.53
CA PRO A 29 -10.39 -42.15 2.67
C PRO A 29 -9.67 -41.47 1.50
N SER A 30 -10.19 -41.68 0.29
CA SER A 30 -9.61 -41.13 -0.94
C SER A 30 -9.23 -39.69 -0.68
N ALA A 31 -7.96 -39.35 -0.89
CA ALA A 31 -7.56 -37.96 -0.72
C ALA A 31 -8.35 -37.14 -1.75
N ASN A 32 -9.32 -36.33 -1.29
CA ASN A 32 -10.14 -35.43 -2.13
C ASN A 32 -9.29 -34.35 -2.83
N TYR A 33 -7.96 -34.40 -2.66
CA TYR A 33 -6.96 -33.57 -3.30
C TYR A 33 -7.16 -33.47 -4.82
N PHE A 34 -7.45 -34.57 -5.51
CA PHE A 34 -7.66 -34.55 -6.97
C PHE A 34 -9.10 -34.21 -7.39
N GLU A 35 -10.09 -34.44 -6.53
CA GLU A 35 -11.51 -34.20 -6.82
C GLU A 35 -11.89 -32.73 -6.73
N ASN A 36 -11.20 -31.98 -5.86
CA ASN A 36 -11.43 -30.56 -5.64
C ASN A 36 -10.67 -29.66 -6.64
N ARG A 37 -10.21 -30.22 -7.78
CA ARG A 37 -9.29 -29.56 -8.70
C ARG A 37 -9.64 -29.76 -10.16
N ALA A 38 -9.32 -28.74 -10.96
CA ALA A 38 -9.39 -28.78 -12.41
C ALA A 38 -8.32 -29.72 -12.98
N GLN A 39 -8.70 -30.52 -13.97
CA GLN A 39 -7.77 -31.36 -14.71
C GLN A 39 -6.97 -30.51 -15.70
N LEU A 40 -5.72 -30.19 -15.38
CA LEU A 40 -4.88 -29.31 -16.19
C LEU A 40 -4.06 -30.07 -17.22
N ALA A 41 -4.04 -29.57 -18.45
CA ALA A 41 -3.05 -29.97 -19.44
C ALA A 41 -1.68 -29.41 -19.04
N TYR A 42 -0.59 -30.13 -19.37
CA TYR A 42 0.75 -29.63 -19.12
C TYR A 42 1.04 -28.37 -19.96
N GLY A 43 1.58 -27.32 -19.35
CA GLY A 43 2.07 -26.13 -20.05
C GLY A 43 1.01 -25.07 -20.38
N PHE A 44 1.07 -24.53 -21.61
CA PHE A 44 0.37 -23.30 -22.04
C PHE A 44 -1.16 -23.37 -21.98
N TRP A 45 -1.74 -24.56 -22.11
CA TRP A 45 -3.20 -24.75 -22.21
C TRP A 45 -3.94 -24.84 -20.87
N ALA A 46 -3.21 -24.90 -19.76
CA ALA A 46 -3.81 -24.96 -18.43
C ALA A 46 -4.55 -23.66 -18.06
N LEU A 47 -3.96 -22.50 -18.34
CA LEU A 47 -4.52 -21.22 -17.93
C LEU A 47 -5.79 -20.83 -18.69
N PRO A 48 -5.85 -20.89 -20.05
CA PRO A 48 -7.10 -20.60 -20.76
C PRO A 48 -8.25 -21.52 -20.34
N LYS A 49 -7.95 -22.78 -20.02
CA LYS A 49 -8.93 -23.72 -19.47
C LYS A 49 -9.42 -23.29 -18.09
N LEU A 50 -8.50 -22.97 -17.18
CA LEU A 50 -8.85 -22.48 -15.84
C LEU A 50 -9.68 -21.20 -15.90
N MET A 51 -9.33 -20.27 -16.78
CA MET A 51 -10.03 -19.01 -16.96
C MET A 51 -11.45 -19.22 -17.53
N LYS A 52 -11.60 -20.17 -18.45
CA LYS A 52 -12.91 -20.59 -18.97
C LYS A 52 -13.77 -21.24 -17.87
N GLU A 53 -13.16 -22.06 -17.01
CA GLU A 53 -13.85 -22.74 -15.90
C GLU A 53 -14.21 -21.77 -14.76
N LEU A 54 -13.37 -20.77 -14.50
CA LEU A 54 -13.64 -19.62 -13.61
C LEU A 54 -14.84 -18.77 -14.08
N GLY A 55 -15.01 -18.64 -15.39
CA GLY A 55 -16.15 -17.94 -16.00
C GLY A 55 -17.38 -18.81 -16.24
N SER A 56 -17.39 -20.08 -15.81
CA SER A 56 -18.56 -20.95 -15.98
C SER A 56 -19.65 -20.64 -14.95
N ASP A 57 -20.90 -20.96 -15.26
CA ASP A 57 -22.05 -20.76 -14.35
C ASP A 57 -22.12 -21.80 -13.21
N LYS A 58 -21.18 -22.76 -13.16
CA LYS A 58 -21.19 -23.86 -12.20
C LYS A 58 -20.21 -23.60 -11.06
N SER A 59 -20.75 -23.45 -9.85
CA SER A 59 -19.97 -23.19 -8.63
C SER A 59 -18.85 -24.22 -8.38
N GLU A 60 -19.08 -25.49 -8.70
CA GLU A 60 -18.07 -26.55 -8.54
C GLU A 60 -16.89 -26.42 -9.52
N GLU A 61 -17.17 -26.03 -10.77
CA GLU A 61 -16.11 -25.79 -11.78
C GLU A 61 -15.30 -24.55 -11.42
N GLN A 62 -15.96 -23.50 -10.93
CA GLN A 62 -15.30 -22.31 -10.41
C GLN A 62 -14.40 -22.64 -9.21
N TRP A 63 -14.89 -23.41 -8.23
CA TRP A 63 -14.13 -23.76 -7.03
C TRP A 63 -12.90 -24.62 -7.35
N ARG A 64 -13.07 -25.60 -8.25
CA ARG A 64 -11.97 -26.42 -8.77
C ARG A 64 -10.95 -25.59 -9.53
N ALA A 65 -11.40 -24.64 -10.34
CA ALA A 65 -10.53 -23.74 -11.07
C ALA A 65 -9.76 -22.80 -10.13
N ILE A 66 -10.38 -22.26 -9.08
CA ILE A 66 -9.70 -21.43 -8.07
C ILE A 66 -8.60 -22.24 -7.34
N ASN A 67 -8.93 -23.43 -6.85
CA ASN A 67 -7.97 -24.28 -6.12
C ASN A 67 -6.79 -24.71 -7.01
N SER A 68 -7.08 -25.08 -8.26
CA SER A 68 -6.04 -25.43 -9.23
C SER A 68 -5.25 -24.23 -9.71
N LEU A 69 -5.88 -23.06 -9.83
CA LEU A 69 -5.20 -21.82 -10.18
C LEU A 69 -4.23 -21.41 -9.08
N ALA A 70 -4.61 -21.51 -7.80
CA ALA A 70 -3.75 -21.19 -6.67
C ALA A 70 -2.44 -22.00 -6.67
N GLU A 71 -2.50 -23.31 -6.93
CA GLU A 71 -1.28 -24.13 -7.05
C GLU A 71 -0.54 -23.94 -8.38
N HIS A 72 -1.26 -23.70 -9.47
CA HIS A 72 -0.67 -23.38 -10.76
C HIS A 72 0.06 -22.02 -10.74
N ILE A 73 -0.35 -21.14 -9.82
CA ILE A 73 0.25 -19.85 -9.46
C ILE A 73 1.40 -20.01 -8.44
N SER A 74 1.58 -21.15 -7.78
CA SER A 74 2.77 -21.37 -6.91
C SER A 74 4.01 -21.84 -7.68
N ASN A 75 3.99 -21.84 -9.02
CA ASN A 75 5.02 -22.45 -9.87
C ASN A 75 5.71 -21.42 -10.80
N PRO A 76 7.06 -21.28 -10.80
CA PRO A 76 7.89 -20.23 -11.45
C PRO A 76 7.71 -19.92 -12.96
N LEU A 77 6.73 -20.49 -13.66
CA LEU A 77 6.39 -20.23 -15.07
C LEU A 77 5.55 -18.92 -15.28
N HIS A 78 5.77 -17.89 -14.45
CA HIS A 78 4.89 -16.73 -14.25
C HIS A 78 4.81 -15.68 -15.37
N GLY A 79 5.51 -15.86 -16.49
CA GLY A 79 5.77 -14.74 -17.39
C GLY A 79 4.77 -14.39 -18.45
N GLN A 80 4.52 -15.36 -19.33
CA GLN A 80 3.50 -15.22 -20.36
C GLN A 80 2.12 -14.96 -19.74
N ARG A 81 1.91 -15.43 -18.51
CA ARG A 81 0.67 -15.32 -17.75
C ARG A 81 0.44 -13.92 -17.20
N ALA A 82 1.46 -13.29 -16.61
CA ALA A 82 1.34 -11.91 -16.14
C ALA A 82 0.96 -10.97 -17.29
N ILE A 83 1.59 -11.12 -18.46
CA ILE A 83 1.30 -10.34 -19.67
C ILE A 83 -0.18 -10.49 -20.07
N ASN A 84 -0.68 -11.72 -20.19
CA ASN A 84 -2.09 -11.96 -20.56
C ASN A 84 -3.07 -11.40 -19.51
N VAL A 85 -2.73 -11.49 -18.22
CA VAL A 85 -3.57 -10.95 -17.14
C VAL A 85 -3.61 -9.42 -17.20
N TYR A 86 -2.47 -8.76 -17.45
CA TYR A 86 -2.45 -7.30 -17.67
C TYR A 86 -3.24 -6.90 -18.91
N GLU A 87 -3.20 -7.66 -20.00
CA GLU A 87 -3.99 -7.38 -21.21
C GLU A 87 -5.51 -7.50 -20.96
N ILE A 88 -5.94 -8.47 -20.14
CA ILE A 88 -7.34 -8.59 -19.72
C ILE A 88 -7.79 -7.38 -18.90
N VAL A 89 -6.95 -6.91 -17.98
CA VAL A 89 -7.23 -5.69 -17.22
C VAL A 89 -7.23 -4.46 -18.15
N ARG A 90 -6.26 -4.36 -19.06
CA ARG A 90 -6.12 -3.26 -20.02
C ARG A 90 -7.32 -3.15 -20.96
N SER A 91 -7.84 -4.28 -21.43
CA SER A 91 -9.01 -4.35 -22.30
C SER A 91 -10.34 -4.10 -21.59
N ARG A 92 -10.35 -4.05 -20.25
CA ARG A 92 -11.56 -3.94 -19.41
C ARG A 92 -12.59 -5.05 -19.72
N ASP A 93 -12.08 -6.26 -19.95
CA ASP A 93 -12.93 -7.44 -20.15
C ASP A 93 -13.81 -7.70 -18.91
N SER A 94 -14.89 -8.45 -19.10
CA SER A 94 -15.74 -9.02 -18.06
C SER A 94 -14.96 -9.68 -16.92
N MET A 95 -13.77 -10.22 -17.22
CA MET A 95 -12.88 -10.88 -16.27
C MET A 95 -11.93 -9.94 -15.51
N MET A 96 -12.03 -8.63 -15.69
CA MET A 96 -11.11 -7.64 -15.09
C MET A 96 -11.00 -7.77 -13.56
N TYR A 97 -12.11 -8.03 -12.86
CA TYR A 97 -12.10 -8.19 -11.39
C TYR A 97 -11.34 -9.44 -10.95
N THR A 98 -11.54 -10.56 -11.65
CA THR A 98 -10.83 -11.82 -11.40
C THR A 98 -9.34 -11.67 -11.72
N ALA A 99 -9.01 -11.10 -12.88
CA ALA A 99 -7.64 -10.81 -13.30
C ALA A 99 -6.90 -9.92 -12.29
N SER A 100 -7.56 -8.85 -11.82
CA SER A 100 -6.99 -7.95 -10.80
C SER A 100 -6.74 -8.66 -9.46
N SER A 101 -7.58 -9.63 -9.11
CA SER A 101 -7.44 -10.41 -7.87
C SER A 101 -6.31 -11.44 -7.96
N ILE A 102 -6.08 -11.98 -9.15
CA ILE A 102 -4.91 -12.81 -9.44
C ILE A 102 -3.62 -11.99 -9.33
N LEU A 103 -3.58 -10.80 -9.93
CA LEU A 103 -2.40 -9.91 -9.84
C LEU A 103 -2.05 -9.56 -8.39
N ASP A 104 -3.06 -9.20 -7.59
CA ASP A 104 -2.92 -8.93 -6.18
C ASP A 104 -2.39 -10.14 -5.39
N MET A 105 -2.87 -11.35 -5.71
CA MET A 105 -2.40 -12.59 -5.11
C MET A 105 -0.93 -12.88 -5.42
N ILE A 106 -0.50 -12.65 -6.66
CA ILE A 106 0.89 -12.86 -7.09
C ILE A 106 1.84 -11.86 -6.42
N THR A 107 1.39 -10.63 -6.14
CA THR A 107 2.23 -9.59 -5.51
C THR A 107 2.20 -9.57 -3.98
N LYS A 108 1.85 -10.69 -3.36
CA LYS A 108 1.91 -10.81 -1.89
C LYS A 108 3.36 -10.73 -1.41
N ASP A 109 4.25 -11.47 -2.06
CA ASP A 109 5.66 -11.53 -1.68
C ASP A 109 6.49 -10.49 -2.45
N ASN A 110 7.48 -9.90 -1.79
CA ASN A 110 8.28 -8.83 -2.37
C ASN A 110 9.13 -9.32 -3.56
N ASP A 111 9.66 -10.54 -3.48
CA ASP A 111 10.48 -11.14 -4.55
C ASP A 111 9.69 -11.30 -5.85
N ASP A 112 8.41 -11.67 -5.74
CA ASP A 112 7.51 -11.77 -6.90
C ASP A 112 7.27 -10.41 -7.54
N VAL A 113 7.19 -9.33 -6.76
CA VAL A 113 7.05 -7.96 -7.29
C VAL A 113 8.28 -7.58 -8.11
N TYR A 114 9.49 -7.84 -7.60
CA TYR A 114 10.73 -7.59 -8.35
C TYR A 114 10.80 -8.44 -9.62
N TYR A 115 10.52 -9.74 -9.51
CA TYR A 115 10.50 -10.65 -10.65
C TYR A 115 9.52 -10.19 -11.73
N LEU A 116 8.31 -9.77 -11.34
CA LEU A 116 7.31 -9.23 -12.26
C LEU A 116 7.76 -7.95 -12.95
N HIS A 117 8.42 -7.05 -12.20
CA HIS A 117 8.96 -5.83 -12.77
C HIS A 117 10.07 -6.11 -13.80
N GLU A 118 11.08 -6.88 -13.42
CA GLU A 118 12.28 -7.11 -14.22
C GLU A 118 11.99 -7.89 -15.50
N HIS A 119 11.20 -8.97 -15.39
CA HIS A 119 10.98 -9.87 -16.52
C HIS A 119 9.77 -9.51 -17.38
N TYR A 120 8.74 -8.86 -16.82
CA TYR A 120 7.48 -8.57 -17.51
C TYR A 120 7.13 -7.11 -17.59
N ARG A 121 8.03 -6.22 -17.15
CA ARG A 121 7.83 -4.77 -17.22
C ARG A 121 6.50 -4.37 -16.59
N ALA A 122 6.14 -5.01 -15.47
CA ALA A 122 4.84 -4.85 -14.82
C ALA A 122 4.43 -3.39 -14.60
N LEU A 123 5.37 -2.53 -14.22
CA LEU A 123 5.12 -1.10 -14.09
C LEU A 123 4.73 -0.43 -15.42
N ASN A 124 5.30 -0.85 -16.57
CA ASN A 124 4.88 -0.34 -17.88
C ASN A 124 3.42 -0.69 -18.14
N SER A 125 3.05 -1.95 -17.92
CA SER A 125 1.69 -2.43 -18.12
C SER A 125 0.69 -1.69 -17.23
N LEU A 126 1.06 -1.45 -15.96
CA LEU A 126 0.25 -0.64 -15.06
C LEU A 126 0.14 0.82 -15.54
N THR A 127 1.24 1.43 -15.97
CA THR A 127 1.20 2.79 -16.53
C THR A 127 0.26 2.85 -17.74
N ASP A 128 0.32 1.89 -18.65
CA ASP A 128 -0.57 1.79 -19.80
C ASP A 128 -2.05 1.69 -19.38
N ILE A 129 -2.35 0.86 -18.37
CA ILE A 129 -3.72 0.67 -17.86
C ILE A 129 -4.29 1.98 -17.28
N TYR A 130 -3.51 2.69 -16.46
CA TYR A 130 -3.97 3.89 -15.77
C TYR A 130 -3.87 5.17 -16.62
N SER A 131 -3.01 5.19 -17.63
CA SER A 131 -2.88 6.34 -18.55
C SER A 131 -3.92 6.31 -19.66
N ARG A 132 -4.41 5.13 -20.08
CA ARG A 132 -5.41 4.98 -21.15
C ARG A 132 -6.67 5.82 -20.91
N ASP A 133 -7.14 5.83 -19.66
CA ASP A 133 -8.29 6.62 -19.24
C ASP A 133 -8.07 7.08 -17.81
N VAL A 134 -7.44 8.25 -17.69
CA VAL A 134 -7.14 8.85 -16.38
C VAL A 134 -8.43 9.20 -15.64
N CYS A 135 -9.55 9.44 -16.33
CA CYS A 135 -10.82 9.81 -15.70
C CYS A 135 -11.72 8.59 -15.43
N ALA A 136 -11.20 7.36 -15.56
CA ALA A 136 -11.94 6.15 -15.28
C ALA A 136 -12.62 6.23 -13.89
N PRO A 137 -13.94 5.98 -13.80
CA PRO A 137 -14.69 6.17 -12.55
C PRO A 137 -14.12 5.34 -11.40
N SER A 138 -13.80 4.06 -11.65
CA SER A 138 -13.20 3.19 -10.66
C SER A 138 -12.45 2.04 -11.33
N TYR A 139 -11.43 1.54 -10.62
CA TYR A 139 -10.76 0.28 -10.90
C TYR A 139 -11.00 -0.69 -9.74
N PRO A 140 -10.90 -2.01 -9.96
CA PRO A 140 -11.05 -2.99 -8.89
C PRO A 140 -10.09 -2.72 -7.71
N PRO A 141 -10.53 -2.84 -6.45
CA PRO A 141 -9.66 -2.64 -5.28
C PRO A 141 -8.41 -3.53 -5.27
N SER A 142 -8.48 -4.74 -5.83
CA SER A 142 -7.33 -5.63 -5.98
C SER A 142 -6.25 -5.05 -6.90
N LEU A 143 -6.64 -4.35 -7.97
CA LEU A 143 -5.69 -3.72 -8.88
C LEU A 143 -4.94 -2.56 -8.20
N TRP A 144 -5.62 -1.81 -7.34
CA TRP A 144 -5.00 -0.76 -6.53
C TRP A 144 -4.03 -1.32 -5.51
N ARG A 145 -4.37 -2.43 -4.85
CA ARG A 145 -3.47 -3.11 -3.91
C ARG A 145 -2.23 -3.62 -4.62
N HIS A 146 -2.40 -4.25 -5.78
CA HIS A 146 -1.31 -4.65 -6.65
C HIS A 146 -0.40 -3.47 -7.04
N LEU A 147 -0.96 -2.35 -7.52
CA LEU A 147 -0.17 -1.13 -7.81
C LEU A 147 0.57 -0.64 -6.57
N ALA A 148 -0.10 -0.57 -5.42
CA ALA A 148 0.50 -0.07 -4.18
C ALA A 148 1.74 -0.87 -3.76
N ARG A 149 1.82 -2.19 -4.04
CA ARG A 149 3.02 -3.00 -3.77
C ARG A 149 4.22 -2.54 -4.58
N PHE A 150 4.04 -2.21 -5.86
CA PHE A 150 5.13 -1.63 -6.65
C PHE A 150 5.52 -0.24 -6.14
N LEU A 151 4.55 0.60 -5.78
CA LEU A 151 4.85 1.95 -5.27
C LEU A 151 5.55 1.92 -3.91
N GLU A 152 5.29 0.90 -3.10
CA GLU A 152 5.95 0.69 -1.80
C GLU A 152 7.41 0.26 -1.95
N LEU A 153 7.71 -0.62 -2.92
CA LEU A 153 9.06 -1.18 -3.10
C LEU A 153 9.94 -0.35 -4.05
N MET A 154 9.37 0.22 -5.10
CA MET A 154 10.09 0.91 -6.18
C MET A 154 9.43 2.24 -6.59
N PRO A 155 9.28 3.20 -5.64
CA PRO A 155 8.62 4.48 -5.92
C PRO A 155 9.36 5.32 -6.98
N HIS A 156 10.69 5.28 -7.02
CA HIS A 156 11.51 6.01 -7.99
C HIS A 156 11.19 5.58 -9.44
N GLN A 157 11.13 4.28 -9.71
CA GLN A 157 10.75 3.76 -11.04
C GLN A 157 9.31 4.13 -11.39
N ALA A 158 8.39 4.18 -10.42
CA ALA A 158 7.03 4.61 -10.68
C ALA A 158 6.95 6.12 -10.99
N MET A 159 7.78 6.95 -10.35
CA MET A 159 7.90 8.37 -10.67
C MET A 159 8.34 8.59 -12.13
N ASP A 160 9.37 7.87 -12.59
CA ASP A 160 9.89 7.95 -13.95
C ASP A 160 8.84 7.61 -15.03
N ARG A 161 7.81 6.86 -14.66
CA ARG A 161 6.71 6.46 -15.54
C ARG A 161 5.51 7.40 -15.50
N GLY A 162 5.61 8.50 -14.77
CA GLY A 162 4.58 9.54 -14.74
C GLY A 162 3.39 9.23 -13.83
N PHE A 163 3.48 8.24 -12.93
CA PHE A 163 2.40 7.93 -11.99
C PHE A 163 2.01 9.12 -11.11
N PHE A 164 2.96 10.00 -10.78
CA PHE A 164 2.67 11.23 -10.04
C PHE A 164 1.58 12.06 -10.74
N MET A 165 1.70 12.25 -12.06
CA MET A 165 0.76 13.08 -12.81
C MET A 165 -0.59 12.40 -13.03
N ILE A 166 -0.57 11.09 -13.27
CA ILE A 166 -1.78 10.29 -13.39
C ILE A 166 -2.61 10.38 -12.10
N LEU A 167 -1.99 10.08 -10.95
CA LEU A 167 -2.66 10.08 -9.65
C LEU A 167 -3.11 11.49 -9.24
N ARG A 168 -2.27 12.51 -9.43
CA ARG A 168 -2.65 13.90 -9.12
C ARG A 168 -3.86 14.35 -9.94
N LYS A 169 -3.92 14.03 -11.24
CA LYS A 169 -5.09 14.38 -12.07
C LYS A 169 -6.37 13.72 -11.56
N ARG A 170 -6.28 12.46 -11.11
CA ARG A 170 -7.41 11.72 -10.52
C ARG A 170 -7.87 12.30 -9.19
N ILE A 171 -6.93 12.68 -8.33
CA ILE A 171 -7.19 13.32 -7.03
C ILE A 171 -7.82 14.70 -7.23
N ASN A 172 -7.27 15.52 -8.13
CA ASN A 172 -7.82 16.85 -8.44
C ASN A 172 -9.21 16.77 -9.07
N GLY A 173 -9.46 15.74 -9.88
CA GLY A 173 -10.79 15.43 -10.42
C GLY A 173 -11.80 14.92 -9.37
N ARG A 174 -11.35 14.64 -8.14
CA ARG A 174 -12.18 14.10 -7.03
C ARG A 174 -12.98 12.87 -7.47
N LEU A 175 -12.33 11.96 -8.21
CA LEU A 175 -12.98 10.76 -8.75
C LEU A 175 -13.51 9.83 -7.64
N TYR A 176 -14.40 8.91 -7.99
CA TYR A 176 -15.03 8.04 -7.00
C TYR A 176 -13.98 7.25 -6.19
N ASN A 177 -14.07 7.31 -4.85
CA ASN A 177 -13.15 6.69 -3.90
C ASN A 177 -11.67 7.07 -4.04
N TYR A 178 -11.37 8.24 -4.63
CA TYR A 178 -9.99 8.72 -4.78
C TYR A 178 -9.24 8.80 -3.44
N HIS A 179 -9.93 9.13 -2.35
CA HIS A 179 -9.34 9.24 -1.02
C HIS A 179 -8.93 7.89 -0.42
N ILE A 180 -9.40 6.77 -0.97
CA ILE A 180 -9.06 5.43 -0.51
C ILE A 180 -7.89 4.86 -1.31
N HIS A 181 -7.99 4.92 -2.64
CA HIS A 181 -7.07 4.18 -3.50
C HIS A 181 -6.00 5.08 -4.12
N ASP A 182 -6.42 6.11 -4.86
CA ASP A 182 -5.53 7.05 -5.51
C ASP A 182 -4.63 7.77 -4.50
N MET A 183 -5.22 8.24 -3.40
CA MET A 183 -4.51 8.95 -2.35
C MET A 183 -3.50 8.05 -1.63
N LYS A 184 -3.81 6.77 -1.43
CA LYS A 184 -2.85 5.80 -0.86
C LYS A 184 -1.63 5.64 -1.77
N CYS A 185 -1.88 5.43 -3.06
CA CYS A 185 -0.84 5.28 -4.06
C CYS A 185 0.00 6.57 -4.18
N PHE A 186 -0.66 7.73 -4.16
CA PHE A 186 0.00 9.03 -4.19
C PHE A 186 0.90 9.23 -2.97
N ALA A 187 0.41 8.91 -1.77
CA ALA A 187 1.20 8.97 -0.54
C ALA A 187 2.47 8.10 -0.59
N LEU A 188 2.39 6.91 -1.20
CA LEU A 188 3.55 6.04 -1.37
C LEU A 188 4.62 6.64 -2.27
N LEU A 189 4.23 7.36 -3.34
CA LEU A 189 5.19 8.08 -4.19
C LEU A 189 5.94 9.17 -3.44
N LEU A 190 5.33 9.80 -2.44
CA LEU A 190 5.97 10.84 -1.64
C LEU A 190 7.10 10.33 -0.74
N ARG A 191 7.29 9.01 -0.62
CA ARG A 191 8.41 8.41 0.11
C ARG A 191 9.77 8.59 -0.59
N CYS A 192 9.78 8.93 -1.88
CA CYS A 192 11.01 9.20 -2.62
C CYS A 192 11.30 10.70 -2.80
N PRO A 193 12.58 11.11 -2.92
CA PRO A 193 12.96 12.52 -3.10
C PRO A 193 12.34 13.18 -4.33
N GLU A 194 12.18 12.44 -5.43
CA GLU A 194 11.57 12.90 -6.67
C GLU A 194 10.10 13.25 -6.45
N GLY A 195 9.38 12.40 -5.70
CA GLY A 195 7.99 12.63 -5.30
C GLY A 195 7.83 13.90 -4.48
N LEU A 196 8.70 14.10 -3.48
CA LEU A 196 8.71 15.32 -2.67
C LEU A 196 9.02 16.58 -3.49
N THR A 197 9.96 16.48 -4.43
CA THR A 197 10.31 17.59 -5.32
C THR A 197 9.12 17.99 -6.19
N GLN A 198 8.42 17.01 -6.76
CA GLN A 198 7.22 17.27 -7.55
C GLN A 198 6.07 17.82 -6.70
N LEU A 199 5.89 17.31 -5.48
CA LEU A 199 4.89 17.81 -4.53
C LEU A 199 5.11 19.30 -4.22
N LEU A 200 6.38 19.71 -4.03
CA LEU A 200 6.73 21.10 -3.81
C LEU A 200 6.45 21.96 -5.05
N ASN A 201 6.89 21.49 -6.23
CA ASN A 201 6.73 22.23 -7.48
C ASN A 201 5.27 22.51 -7.85
N CYS A 202 4.36 21.62 -7.48
CA CYS A 202 2.94 21.76 -7.78
C CYS A 202 2.12 22.36 -6.63
N ASP A 203 2.76 22.82 -5.55
CA ASP A 203 2.10 23.26 -4.31
C ASP A 203 1.09 22.23 -3.78
N GLY A 204 1.46 20.94 -3.84
CA GLY A 204 0.56 19.84 -3.51
C GLY A 204 0.12 19.81 -2.04
N ILE A 205 0.84 20.47 -1.14
CA ILE A 205 0.38 20.70 0.24
C ILE A 205 -0.90 21.54 0.27
N LYS A 206 -0.98 22.59 -0.55
CA LYS A 206 -2.20 23.37 -0.69
C LYS A 206 -3.34 22.51 -1.24
N GLU A 207 -3.05 21.64 -2.20
CA GLU A 207 -4.05 20.70 -2.74
C GLU A 207 -4.58 19.77 -1.63
N LEU A 208 -3.69 19.15 -0.83
CA LEU A 208 -4.07 18.31 0.31
C LEU A 208 -4.88 19.09 1.36
N TYR A 209 -4.47 20.31 1.67
CA TYR A 209 -5.18 21.20 2.59
C TYR A 209 -6.59 21.54 2.09
N LEU A 210 -6.76 21.80 0.78
CA LEU A 210 -8.08 22.02 0.19
C LEU A 210 -8.98 20.79 0.27
N ILE A 211 -8.42 19.57 0.42
CA ILE A 211 -9.21 18.36 0.71
C ILE A 211 -9.68 18.37 2.15
N LEU A 212 -8.78 18.66 3.09
CA LEU A 212 -9.07 18.65 4.53
C LEU A 212 -10.05 19.75 4.96
N SER A 213 -9.98 20.91 4.29
CA SER A 213 -10.83 22.07 4.58
C SER A 213 -12.17 22.08 3.82
N ASP A 214 -12.41 21.12 2.92
CA ASP A 214 -13.65 21.03 2.16
C ASP A 214 -14.84 20.64 3.07
N LYS A 215 -15.77 21.57 3.24
CA LYS A 215 -17.00 21.36 4.03
C LYS A 215 -18.16 20.78 3.20
N THR A 216 -18.02 20.78 1.87
CA THR A 216 -19.08 20.36 0.94
C THR A 216 -18.99 18.87 0.61
N ARG A 217 -17.78 18.34 0.46
CA ARG A 217 -17.53 16.93 0.10
C ARG A 217 -16.83 16.20 1.24
N ILE A 218 -17.60 15.88 2.27
CA ILE A 218 -17.10 15.13 3.43
C ILE A 218 -16.78 13.70 3.00
N LEU A 219 -15.54 13.28 3.23
CA LEU A 219 -15.05 11.95 2.88
C LEU A 219 -15.44 10.91 3.94
N SER A 220 -15.58 9.65 3.51
CA SER A 220 -15.83 8.53 4.44
C SER A 220 -14.64 8.24 5.36
N THR A 221 -13.42 8.59 4.94
CA THR A 221 -12.20 8.50 5.73
C THR A 221 -11.18 9.52 5.22
N TYR A 222 -10.34 10.05 6.11
CA TYR A 222 -9.21 10.91 5.75
C TYR A 222 -7.86 10.20 5.91
N GLU A 223 -7.85 8.91 6.22
CA GLU A 223 -6.64 8.12 6.52
C GLU A 223 -5.52 8.33 5.51
N ASN A 224 -5.80 8.13 4.21
CA ASN A 224 -4.75 8.27 3.21
C ASN A 224 -4.41 9.72 2.87
N VAL A 225 -5.31 10.68 3.15
CA VAL A 225 -5.02 12.11 2.99
C VAL A 225 -3.98 12.52 4.04
N VAL A 226 -4.17 12.09 5.29
CA VAL A 226 -3.19 12.29 6.36
C VAL A 226 -1.92 11.49 6.09
N PHE A 227 -2.03 10.27 5.54
CA PHE A 227 -0.86 9.49 5.13
C PHE A 227 -0.04 10.19 4.03
N ALA A 228 -0.70 10.82 3.05
CA ALA A 228 -0.02 11.64 2.03
C ALA A 228 0.65 12.86 2.65
N LEU A 229 -0.04 13.55 3.58
CA LEU A 229 0.54 14.66 4.32
C LEU A 229 1.79 14.23 5.09
N MET A 230 1.69 13.14 5.87
CA MET A 230 2.79 12.58 6.65
C MET A 230 4.02 12.32 5.79
N ASN A 231 3.86 11.59 4.68
CA ASN A 231 4.99 11.31 3.78
C ASN A 231 5.51 12.58 3.07
N GLY A 232 4.68 13.61 2.89
CA GLY A 232 5.09 14.90 2.32
C GLY A 232 5.94 15.78 3.24
N LEU A 233 5.80 15.65 4.56
CA LEU A 233 6.41 16.55 5.56
C LEU A 233 7.93 16.37 5.72
N PHE A 234 8.56 15.38 5.10
CA PHE A 234 10.02 15.18 5.19
C PHE A 234 10.85 16.24 4.44
N GLY A 235 10.23 17.05 3.58
CA GLY A 235 10.92 18.13 2.87
C GLY A 235 10.96 19.46 3.66
N ARG A 236 12.15 20.02 3.93
CA ARG A 236 12.28 21.30 4.66
C ARG A 236 11.47 22.45 4.04
N LYS A 237 11.49 22.60 2.72
CA LYS A 237 10.71 23.63 2.02
C LYS A 237 9.20 23.40 2.14
N ILE A 238 8.80 22.13 2.21
CA ILE A 238 7.41 21.72 2.34
C ILE A 238 6.91 22.06 3.76
N LEU A 239 7.72 21.81 4.79
CA LEU A 239 7.42 22.23 6.16
C LEU A 239 7.14 23.73 6.24
N TRP A 240 8.01 24.58 5.69
CA TRP A 240 7.76 26.02 5.64
C TRP A 240 6.46 26.38 4.93
N ARG A 241 6.13 25.70 3.82
CA ARG A 241 4.84 25.88 3.16
C ARG A 241 3.65 25.46 4.04
N CYS A 242 3.80 24.43 4.86
CA CYS A 242 2.78 24.05 5.85
C CYS A 242 2.61 25.11 6.96
N ALA A 243 3.66 25.83 7.35
CA ALA A 243 3.57 26.89 8.37
C ALA A 243 2.67 28.06 7.92
N GLU A 244 2.56 28.29 6.61
CA GLU A 244 1.68 29.31 6.05
C GLU A 244 0.20 28.92 6.16
N LEU A 245 -0.09 27.63 6.39
CA LEU A 245 -1.44 27.08 6.62
C LEU A 245 -1.70 26.99 8.12
N THR A 246 -2.01 28.11 8.74
CA THR A 246 -2.06 28.28 10.21
C THR A 246 -2.99 27.32 10.93
N ASN A 247 -4.11 26.94 10.32
CA ASN A 247 -5.12 26.05 10.87
C ASN A 247 -4.93 24.56 10.50
N LEU A 248 -3.83 24.21 9.82
CA LEU A 248 -3.54 22.81 9.48
C LEU A 248 -3.45 21.91 10.74
N PRO A 249 -2.79 22.32 11.85
CA PRO A 249 -2.77 21.53 13.08
C PRO A 249 -4.16 21.25 13.64
N ASP A 250 -5.10 22.19 13.56
CA ASP A 250 -6.48 22.05 14.04
C ASP A 250 -7.18 20.85 13.37
N PHE A 251 -7.05 20.72 12.04
CA PHE A 251 -7.60 19.60 11.30
C PHE A 251 -6.97 18.28 11.74
N ILE A 252 -5.65 18.24 11.91
CA ILE A 252 -4.92 17.02 12.27
C ILE A 252 -5.28 16.58 13.70
N VAL A 253 -5.34 17.50 14.66
CA VAL A 253 -5.76 17.20 16.04
C VAL A 253 -7.20 16.70 16.06
N LYS A 254 -8.10 17.33 15.29
CA LYS A 254 -9.49 16.87 15.18
C LYS A 254 -9.59 15.44 14.65
N LEU A 255 -8.79 15.10 13.64
CA LEU A 255 -8.73 13.74 13.09
C LEU A 255 -8.08 12.75 14.08
N ALA A 256 -7.08 13.18 14.85
CA ALA A 256 -6.42 12.34 15.87
C ALA A 256 -7.37 11.88 16.99
N LYS A 257 -8.45 12.64 17.26
CA LYS A 257 -9.49 12.28 18.23
C LYS A 257 -10.31 11.05 17.80
N ASP A 258 -10.34 10.72 16.52
CA ASP A 258 -11.00 9.52 16.01
C ASP A 258 -10.12 8.29 16.23
N TYR A 259 -10.38 7.59 17.34
CA TYR A 259 -9.68 6.37 17.71
C TYR A 259 -10.23 5.11 17.02
N THR A 260 -11.27 5.23 16.19
CA THR A 260 -11.80 4.08 15.41
C THR A 260 -10.88 3.72 14.26
N ASN A 261 -10.24 4.72 13.65
CA ASN A 261 -9.24 4.51 12.61
C ASN A 261 -7.83 4.59 13.20
N ILE A 262 -7.30 3.41 13.55
CA ILE A 262 -6.00 3.26 14.21
C ILE A 262 -4.86 3.86 13.37
N ASN A 263 -4.85 3.60 12.06
CA ASN A 263 -3.81 4.09 11.16
C ASN A 263 -3.85 5.61 11.03
N MET A 264 -5.05 6.18 10.83
CA MET A 264 -5.22 7.64 10.71
C MET A 264 -4.74 8.34 11.97
N GLN A 265 -5.09 7.83 13.16
CA GLN A 265 -4.63 8.39 14.43
C GLN A 265 -3.10 8.36 14.54
N LEU A 266 -2.46 7.25 14.16
CA LEU A 266 -1.00 7.14 14.13
C LEU A 266 -0.37 8.18 13.21
N TRP A 267 -0.88 8.31 11.98
CA TRP A 267 -0.39 9.29 11.01
C TRP A 267 -0.59 10.72 11.48
N CYS A 268 -1.68 11.02 12.20
CA CYS A 268 -1.91 12.35 12.77
C CYS A 268 -0.83 12.70 13.80
N PHE A 269 -0.50 11.79 14.72
CA PHE A 269 0.56 12.05 15.71
C PHE A 269 1.93 12.26 15.05
N GLN A 270 2.25 11.49 14.02
CA GLN A 270 3.48 11.68 13.24
C GLN A 270 3.48 13.02 12.49
N CYS A 271 2.36 13.41 11.87
CA CYS A 271 2.25 14.72 11.23
C CYS A 271 2.49 15.87 12.22
N LEU A 272 1.89 15.82 13.40
CA LEU A 272 2.05 16.87 14.44
C LEU A 272 3.50 16.98 14.91
N ARG A 273 4.18 15.83 15.05
CA ARG A 273 5.61 15.77 15.37
C ARG A 273 6.46 16.44 14.29
N GLU A 274 6.23 16.12 13.02
CA GLU A 274 7.01 16.74 11.94
C GLU A 274 6.69 18.23 11.78
N LEU A 275 5.42 18.64 11.93
CA LEU A 275 5.00 20.04 11.83
C LEU A 275 5.64 20.93 12.91
N GLY A 276 5.69 20.48 14.17
CA GLY A 276 6.32 21.26 15.23
C GLY A 276 7.86 21.28 15.16
N ALA A 277 8.49 20.69 14.14
CA ALA A 277 9.89 20.98 13.84
C ALA A 277 10.07 22.48 13.53
N ILE A 278 8.99 23.16 13.13
CA ILE A 278 8.93 24.61 12.98
C ILE A 278 8.52 25.24 14.32
N PRO A 279 9.37 26.11 14.92
CA PRO A 279 9.13 26.59 16.28
C PRO A 279 7.81 27.33 16.49
N CYS A 280 7.35 28.13 15.52
CA CYS A 280 6.08 28.84 15.64
C CYS A 280 4.88 27.89 15.63
N VAL A 281 4.92 26.84 14.80
CA VAL A 281 3.88 25.81 14.75
C VAL A 281 3.91 24.98 16.04
N LYS A 282 5.10 24.66 16.57
CA LYS A 282 5.23 23.95 17.85
C LYS A 282 4.56 24.69 18.99
N ARG A 283 4.84 26.00 19.12
CA ARG A 283 4.22 26.87 20.15
C ARG A 283 2.71 26.86 20.01
N TYR A 284 2.20 27.04 18.79
CA TYR A 284 0.77 26.99 18.52
C TYR A 284 0.12 25.66 18.95
N ILE A 285 0.77 24.52 18.65
CA ILE A 285 0.28 23.19 19.08
C ILE A 285 0.27 23.07 20.61
N ILE A 286 1.30 23.55 21.29
CA ILE A 286 1.40 23.51 22.75
C ILE A 286 0.28 24.36 23.37
N ASP A 287 0.18 25.63 22.95
CA ASP A 287 -0.74 26.59 23.55
C ASP A 287 -2.21 26.22 23.31
N SER A 288 -2.52 25.60 22.16
CA SER A 288 -3.90 25.33 21.74
C SER A 288 -4.37 23.91 22.03
N PHE A 289 -3.48 22.90 22.00
CA PHE A 289 -3.89 21.49 21.92
C PHE A 289 -3.15 20.54 22.87
N TYR A 290 -2.23 21.01 23.72
CA TYR A 290 -1.42 20.10 24.57
C TYR A 290 -2.28 19.22 25.49
N GLU A 291 -3.24 19.83 26.21
CA GLU A 291 -4.15 19.07 27.09
C GLU A 291 -5.12 18.18 26.31
N ASP A 292 -5.55 18.62 25.13
CA ASP A 292 -6.36 17.78 24.23
C ASP A 292 -5.58 16.52 23.85
N LEU A 293 -4.34 16.66 23.35
CA LEU A 293 -3.47 15.55 22.95
C LEU A 293 -3.14 14.61 24.12
N LYS A 294 -3.03 15.14 25.33
CA LYS A 294 -2.82 14.36 26.56
C LYS A 294 -4.02 13.48 26.91
N ASN A 295 -5.23 13.90 26.55
CA ASN A 295 -6.48 13.21 26.87
C ASN A 295 -7.04 12.38 25.71
N ILE A 296 -6.42 12.39 24.52
CA ILE A 296 -6.84 11.52 23.40
C ILE A 296 -6.68 10.05 23.79
N LYS A 297 -7.77 9.30 23.63
CA LYS A 297 -7.80 7.84 23.80
C LYS A 297 -7.11 7.16 22.62
N CYS A 298 -6.19 6.24 22.93
CA CYS A 298 -5.57 5.34 21.95
C CYS A 298 -6.05 3.91 22.20
N VAL A 299 -6.39 3.17 21.13
CA VAL A 299 -6.75 1.75 21.23
C VAL A 299 -5.53 0.84 21.03
N ALA A 300 -4.62 1.22 20.13
CA ALA A 300 -3.41 0.45 19.84
C ALA A 300 -2.21 0.96 20.65
N ASP A 301 -1.39 0.04 21.17
CA ASP A 301 -0.17 0.35 21.92
C ASP A 301 0.81 1.22 21.12
N ALA A 302 0.90 1.00 19.80
CA ALA A 302 1.73 1.80 18.91
C ALA A 302 1.29 3.27 18.88
N ASN A 303 -0.02 3.54 18.91
CA ASN A 303 -0.57 4.89 18.90
C ASN A 303 -0.30 5.58 20.25
N GLU A 304 -0.47 4.84 21.35
CA GLU A 304 -0.20 5.36 22.68
C GLU A 304 1.29 5.71 22.86
N LYS A 305 2.18 4.84 22.39
CA LYS A 305 3.61 5.12 22.34
C LYS A 305 3.92 6.37 21.51
N GLN A 306 3.36 6.47 20.30
CA GLN A 306 3.59 7.62 19.42
C GLN A 306 3.05 8.93 20.02
N ARG A 307 1.91 8.88 20.72
CA ARG A 307 1.32 10.00 21.44
C ARG A 307 2.20 10.44 22.61
N ALA A 308 2.69 9.50 23.42
CA ALA A 308 3.61 9.78 24.52
C ALA A 308 4.92 10.41 24.01
N GLU A 309 5.49 9.90 22.92
CA GLU A 309 6.67 10.47 22.26
C GLU A 309 6.41 11.89 21.74
N LEU A 310 5.24 12.14 21.15
CA LEU A 310 4.83 13.48 20.70
C LEU A 310 4.75 14.45 21.89
N LEU A 311 4.07 14.07 22.98
CA LEU A 311 3.93 14.91 24.17
C LEU A 311 5.29 15.21 24.81
N TYR A 312 6.15 14.19 24.93
CA TYR A 312 7.52 14.37 25.41
C TYR A 312 8.32 15.32 24.52
N TRP A 313 8.19 15.21 23.20
CA TRP A 313 8.89 16.09 22.28
C TRP A 313 8.33 17.52 22.30
N LEU A 314 7.02 17.70 22.47
CA LEU A 314 6.37 19.00 22.61
C LEU A 314 6.83 19.71 23.90
N SER A 315 6.90 18.97 25.01
CA SER A 315 7.31 19.51 26.31
C SER A 315 8.80 19.86 26.39
N ARG A 316 9.65 19.26 25.55
CA ARG A 316 11.04 19.70 25.42
C ARG A 316 11.08 21.13 24.90
N GLU A 317 11.73 22.01 25.64
CA GLU A 317 11.99 23.37 25.21
C GLU A 317 12.66 23.36 23.83
N VAL A 318 12.14 24.19 22.92
CA VAL A 318 12.97 24.66 21.81
C VAL A 318 13.96 25.59 22.46
N TYR A 319 15.19 25.12 22.70
CA TYR A 319 16.31 26.00 23.08
C TYR A 319 16.51 27.02 21.96
N HIS A 320 15.72 28.08 21.98
CA HIS A 320 16.04 29.29 21.28
C HIS A 320 17.07 30.01 22.14
N ILE A 321 18.14 30.38 21.45
CA ILE A 321 19.24 31.31 21.72
C ILE A 321 18.83 32.62 22.44
N SER A 322 17.56 32.83 22.80
CA SER A 322 17.07 33.97 23.57
C SER A 322 17.73 34.06 24.94
N ASN A 323 17.95 32.94 25.64
CA ASN A 323 18.67 32.95 26.93
C ASN A 323 20.20 33.09 26.76
N LEU A 324 20.75 32.69 25.60
CA LEU A 324 22.15 32.94 25.25
C LEU A 324 22.39 34.43 24.94
N ARG A 325 21.44 35.10 24.26
CA ARG A 325 21.50 36.55 23.99
C ARG A 325 21.27 37.42 25.23
N LEU A 326 20.51 36.92 26.21
CA LEU A 326 20.37 37.60 27.51
C LEU A 326 21.70 37.56 28.28
N HIS A 327 22.36 36.40 28.35
CA HIS A 327 23.66 36.29 29.01
C HIS A 327 24.82 36.96 28.25
N GLU A 328 24.74 37.11 26.93
CA GLU A 328 25.71 37.93 26.18
C GLU A 328 25.54 39.44 26.44
N ARG A 329 24.33 39.93 26.72
CA ARG A 329 24.09 41.33 27.09
C ARG A 329 24.53 41.62 28.53
N GLU A 330 24.23 40.73 29.47
CA GLU A 330 24.70 40.86 30.86
C GLU A 330 26.23 40.89 30.97
N LYS A 331 26.94 40.10 30.14
CA LYS A 331 28.43 40.12 30.11
C LYS A 331 29.04 41.37 29.50
N ILE A 332 28.30 42.14 28.70
CA ILE A 332 28.78 43.42 28.14
C ILE A 332 28.59 44.54 29.17
N ASP A 333 27.50 44.50 29.93
CA ASP A 333 27.21 45.49 30.96
C ASP A 333 28.11 45.32 32.22
N GLU A 334 28.52 44.09 32.57
CA GLU A 334 29.48 43.84 33.65
C GLU A 334 30.94 44.21 33.31
N ASN A 335 31.28 44.39 32.03
CA ASN A 335 32.61 44.83 31.59
C ASN A 335 32.69 46.34 31.30
N CYS A 336 31.61 47.09 31.58
CA CYS A 336 31.56 48.55 31.48
C CYS A 336 31.27 49.22 32.85
N SER A 337 31.72 48.62 33.95
CA SER A 337 31.73 49.21 35.29
C SER A 337 33.15 49.40 35.81
#